data_AF-A0A7G8TD68-F1
#
_entry.id   AF-A0A7G8TD68-F1
#
_cell.length_a   1.000
_cell.length_b   1.000
_cell.length_c   1.000
_cell.angle_alpha   90.00
_cell.angle_beta   90.00
_cell.angle_gamma   90.00
#
_symmetry.space_group_name_H-M   'P 1'
#
loop_
_entity.id
_entity.type
_entity.pdbx_description
1 polymer ?
#
loop_
_entity_poly.entity_id
_entity_poly.type
_entity_poly.pdbx_seq_one_letter_code
_entity_poly.pdbx_strand_id
1 'polypeptide(L)'
;MSTKITYVHADHFDLGTTDCGFDQQRNYIIVGDGYTFGDWLADRGVRFNQDSDDQNTYFLLDDDLSTETCTGEAYMILKSEPTEEELQG
;
A
#
# COMPACT_ATOMS: atom_id res chain seq x y z
N MET A 1 9.84 -17.84 3.46
CA MET A 1 9.78 -17.16 4.77
C MET A 1 8.68 -16.12 4.67
N SER A 2 7.84 -15.92 5.69
CA SER A 2 6.80 -14.89 5.63
C SER A 2 7.38 -13.50 5.86
N THR A 3 6.73 -12.48 5.32
CA THR A 3 7.09 -11.07 5.55
C THR A 3 5.91 -10.34 6.16
N LYS A 4 6.15 -9.67 7.29
CA LYS A 4 5.20 -8.73 7.88
C LYS A 4 5.42 -7.36 7.27
N ILE A 5 4.39 -6.82 6.64
CA ILE A 5 4.40 -5.50 6.04
C ILE A 5 3.50 -4.59 6.85
N THR A 6 4.08 -3.57 7.47
CA THR A 6 3.35 -2.51 8.18
C THR A 6 3.15 -1.34 7.24
N TYR A 7 1.92 -0.86 7.14
CA TYR A 7 1.54 0.18 6.19
C TYR A 7 0.51 1.14 6.79
N VAL A 8 0.32 2.27 6.13
CA VAL A 8 -0.77 3.23 6.38
C VAL A 8 -1.60 3.40 5.12
N HIS A 9 -2.89 3.70 5.31
CA HIS A 9 -3.79 4.15 4.26
C HIS A 9 -4.04 5.63 4.45
N ALA A 10 -3.74 6.42 3.43
CA ALA A 10 -3.99 7.84 3.41
C ALA A 10 -5.19 8.16 2.52
N ASP A 11 -6.31 8.57 3.14
CA ASP A 11 -7.52 8.95 2.41
C ASP A 11 -7.41 10.33 1.69
N HIS A 12 -6.35 11.09 2.00
CA HIS A 12 -6.03 12.37 1.36
C HIS A 12 -4.52 12.56 1.26
N PHE A 13 -3.95 12.09 0.17
CA PHE A 13 -2.54 12.25 -0.19
C PHE A 13 -2.36 13.56 -0.98
N ASP A 14 -2.00 14.63 -0.27
CA ASP A 14 -1.67 15.92 -0.88
C ASP A 14 -0.16 16.01 -1.11
N LEU A 15 0.26 15.94 -2.38
CA LEU A 15 1.66 16.06 -2.83
C LEU A 15 2.34 17.38 -2.40
N GLY A 16 1.58 18.38 -1.94
CA GLY A 16 2.06 19.68 -1.48
C GLY A 16 2.24 19.81 0.03
N THR A 17 1.83 18.82 0.82
CA THR A 17 1.97 18.86 2.29
C THR A 17 2.87 17.74 2.77
N THR A 18 3.90 18.09 3.55
CA THR A 18 4.79 17.15 4.25
C THR A 18 4.09 16.33 5.35
N ASP A 19 2.79 16.53 5.53
CA ASP A 19 2.01 15.84 6.54
C ASP A 19 1.27 14.67 5.90
N CYS A 20 2.04 13.66 5.49
CA CYS A 20 1.54 12.38 4.97
C CYS A 20 0.87 11.53 6.09
N GLY A 21 0.12 12.15 7.01
CA GLY A 21 -0.69 11.46 7.98
C GLY A 21 0.09 10.69 9.04
N PHE A 22 0.94 11.36 9.83
CA PHE A 22 1.57 10.73 10.99
C PHE A 22 0.55 10.23 12.06
N ASP A 23 -0.71 10.67 11.97
CA ASP A 23 -1.83 10.25 12.82
C ASP A 23 -2.73 9.15 12.19
N GLN A 24 -2.37 8.61 11.02
CA GLN A 24 -3.18 7.57 10.37
C GLN A 24 -3.04 6.20 11.06
N GLN A 25 -4.13 5.43 11.02
CA GLN A 25 -4.15 4.09 11.60
C GLN A 25 -3.13 3.20 10.88
N ARG A 26 -2.15 2.72 11.65
CA ARG A 26 -1.18 1.74 11.17
C ARG A 26 -1.81 0.37 11.11
N ASN A 27 -1.70 -0.26 9.96
CA ASN A 27 -2.15 -1.61 9.70
C ASN A 27 -0.97 -2.49 9.36
N TYR A 28 -1.15 -3.81 9.46
CA TYR A 28 -0.14 -4.75 9.00
C TYR A 28 -0.79 -5.92 8.29
N ILE A 29 -0.06 -6.50 7.35
CA ILE A 29 -0.37 -7.76 6.70
C ILE A 29 0.82 -8.70 6.81
N ILE A 30 0.55 -10.00 6.68
CA ILE A 30 1.60 -11.01 6.54
C ILE A 30 1.45 -11.61 5.16
N VAL A 31 2.51 -11.50 4.36
CA VAL A 31 2.58 -12.02 3.00
C VAL A 31 3.57 -13.18 2.93
N GLY A 32 3.30 -14.11 2.02
CA GLY A 32 4.10 -15.31 1.82
C GLY A 32 5.40 -14.99 1.06
N ASP A 33 6.23 -16.01 0.93
CA ASP A 33 7.46 -15.92 0.14
C ASP A 33 7.10 -15.61 -1.33
N GLY A 34 7.72 -14.56 -1.89
CA GLY A 34 7.45 -14.12 -3.27
C GLY A 34 6.15 -13.34 -3.47
N TYR A 35 5.36 -13.10 -2.42
CA TYR A 35 4.14 -12.31 -2.47
C TYR A 35 4.39 -10.91 -1.93
N THR A 36 4.04 -9.87 -2.68
CA THR A 36 4.34 -8.47 -2.35
C THR A 36 3.10 -7.73 -1.83
N PHE A 37 3.30 -6.50 -1.36
CA PHE A 37 2.19 -5.60 -1.01
C PHE A 37 1.33 -5.26 -2.23
N GLY A 38 1.94 -5.11 -3.41
CA GLY A 38 1.23 -4.88 -4.66
C GLY A 38 0.33 -6.06 -5.04
N ASP A 39 0.81 -7.29 -4.88
CA ASP A 39 -0.01 -8.49 -5.12
C ASP A 39 -1.22 -8.52 -4.18
N TRP A 40 -1.03 -8.17 -2.91
CA TRP A 40 -2.10 -8.07 -1.92
C TRP A 40 -3.17 -7.02 -2.28
N LEU A 41 -2.76 -5.87 -2.82
CA LEU A 41 -3.68 -4.86 -3.33
C LEU A 41 -4.46 -5.38 -4.55
N ALA A 42 -3.76 -6.05 -5.48
CA ALA A 42 -4.36 -6.59 -6.69
C ALA A 42 -5.40 -7.69 -6.39
N ASP A 43 -5.13 -8.58 -5.44
CA ASP A 43 -6.09 -9.63 -5.02
C ASP A 43 -7.36 -9.05 -4.38
N ARG A 44 -7.28 -7.82 -3.84
CA ARG A 44 -8.44 -7.08 -3.33
C ARG A 44 -9.19 -6.29 -4.40
N GLY A 45 -8.73 -6.36 -5.65
CA GLY A 45 -9.27 -5.59 -6.76
C GLY A 45 -8.93 -4.09 -6.68
N VAL A 46 -7.96 -3.69 -5.86
CA VAL A 46 -7.53 -2.30 -5.76
C VAL A 46 -6.65 -1.97 -6.95
N ARG A 47 -7.05 -0.97 -7.75
CA ARG A 47 -6.20 -0.43 -8.81
C ARG A 47 -5.22 0.56 -8.23
N PHE A 48 -3.95 0.44 -8.61
CA PHE A 48 -2.91 1.30 -8.08
C PHE A 48 -1.81 1.57 -9.11
N ASN A 49 -1.10 2.68 -8.92
CA ASN A 49 0.19 2.96 -9.50
C ASN A 49 1.24 3.00 -8.40
N GLN A 50 2.31 2.22 -8.55
CA GLN A 50 3.44 2.28 -7.64
C GLN A 50 4.31 3.50 -8.00
N ASP A 51 4.68 4.30 -7.01
CA ASP A 51 5.60 5.40 -7.21
C ASP A 51 6.96 4.85 -7.70
N SER A 52 7.47 5.44 -8.79
CA SER A 52 8.71 4.97 -9.42
C SER A 52 9.97 5.40 -8.67
N ASP A 53 9.89 6.50 -7.91
CA ASP A 53 10.97 7.04 -7.10
C ASP A 53 10.96 6.43 -5.68
N ASP A 54 9.78 6.06 -5.16
CA ASP A 54 9.58 5.39 -3.87
C ASP A 54 8.71 4.12 -4.00
N GLN A 55 9.36 2.96 -4.11
CA GLN A 55 8.68 1.66 -4.22
C GLN A 55 7.79 1.29 -3.00
N ASN A 56 7.81 2.11 -1.94
CA ASN A 56 6.97 1.91 -0.76
C ASN A 56 5.61 2.59 -0.89
N THR A 57 5.41 3.46 -1.88
CA THR A 57 4.17 4.22 -2.05
C THR A 57 3.37 3.70 -3.24
N TYR A 58 2.08 3.47 -3.00
CA TYR A 58 1.11 2.95 -3.96
C TYR A 58 -0.08 3.93 -4.02
N PHE A 59 -0.19 4.68 -5.11
CA PHE A 59 -1.30 5.61 -5.35
C PHE A 59 -2.51 4.86 -5.86
N LEU A 60 -3.66 5.08 -5.23
CA LEU A 60 -4.90 4.46 -5.65
C LEU A 60 -5.45 5.16 -6.89
N LEU A 61 -5.87 4.33 -7.83
CA LEU A 61 -6.52 4.77 -9.06
C LEU A 61 -8.02 4.59 -8.92
N ASP A 62 -8.76 5.49 -9.55
CA ASP A 62 -10.20 5.38 -9.67
C ASP A 62 -10.58 4.08 -10.38
N ASP A 63 -11.72 3.51 -9.97
CA ASP A 63 -12.20 2.24 -10.51
C ASP A 63 -12.65 2.37 -11.98
N ASP A 64 -12.85 3.59 -12.48
CA ASP A 64 -13.15 3.84 -13.88
C ASP A 64 -11.98 3.40 -14.79
N LEU A 65 -12.19 2.29 -15.50
CA LEU A 65 -11.23 1.70 -16.43
C LEU A 65 -10.87 2.61 -17.62
N SER A 66 -11.58 3.72 -17.80
CA SER A 66 -11.37 4.64 -18.92
C SER A 66 -10.34 5.73 -18.60
N THR A 67 -10.00 5.93 -17.31
CA THR A 67 -9.04 6.95 -16.90
C THR A 67 -8.07 6.42 -15.84
N GLU A 68 -6.81 6.83 -15.93
CA GLU A 68 -5.80 6.58 -14.88
C GLU A 68 -5.80 7.76 -13.90
N THR A 69 -6.98 8.09 -13.37
CA THR A 69 -7.14 9.21 -12.45
C THR A 69 -6.83 8.73 -11.04
N CYS A 70 -5.87 9.36 -10.35
CA CYS A 70 -5.64 9.06 -8.94
C CYS A 70 -6.84 9.53 -8.09
N THR A 71 -7.30 8.70 -7.15
CA THR A 71 -8.38 9.08 -6.22
C THR A 71 -7.94 10.15 -5.21
N GLY A 72 -6.64 10.37 -5.11
CA GLY A 72 -6.02 11.14 -4.02
C GLY A 72 -5.76 10.27 -2.80
N GLU A 73 -6.02 8.96 -2.86
CA GLU A 73 -5.68 8.03 -1.78
C GLU A 73 -4.35 7.32 -2.08
N ALA A 74 -3.65 6.90 -1.04
CA ALA A 74 -2.41 6.14 -1.18
C ALA A 74 -2.20 5.14 -0.04
N TYR A 75 -1.56 4.02 -0.34
CA TYR A 75 -0.92 3.19 0.67
C TYR A 75 0.58 3.47 0.72
N MET A 76 1.11 3.56 1.93
CA MET A 76 2.55 3.71 2.15
C MET A 76 3.04 2.60 3.07
N ILE A 77 4.03 1.84 2.60
CA ILE A 77 4.74 0.84 3.39
C ILE A 77 5.69 1.58 4.33
N LEU A 78 5.51 1.38 5.63
CA LEU A 78 6.39 1.94 6.65
C LEU A 78 7.57 1.02 6.96
N LYS A 79 7.32 -0.29 6.93
CA LYS A 79 8.32 -1.30 7.28
C LYS A 79 7.93 -2.65 6.71
N SER A 80 8.92 -3.36 6.18
CA SER A 80 8.82 -4.78 5.80
C SER A 80 9.87 -5.56 6.57
N GLU A 81 9.46 -6.60 7.29
CA GLU A 81 10.36 -7.43 8.09
C GLU A 81 10.01 -8.92 7.98
N PRO A 82 11.02 -9.81 7.95
CA PRO A 82 10.77 -11.23 7.99
C PRO A 82 10.07 -11.62 9.30
N THR A 83 9.12 -12.55 9.23
CA THR A 83 8.37 -13.03 10.40
C THR A 83 8.18 -14.54 10.36
N GLU A 84 8.06 -15.15 11.55
CA GLU A 84 7.65 -16.55 11.72
C GLU A 84 6.11 -16.69 11.79
N GLU A 85 5.39 -15.56 11.80
CA GLU A 85 3.93 -15.56 11.73
C GLU A 85 3.45 -16.13 10.39
N GLU A 86 2.37 -16.92 10.42
CA GLU A 86 1.77 -17.50 9.22
C GLU A 86 0.87 -16.49 8.49
N LEU A 87 0.68 -16.71 7.19
CA LEU A 87 -0.19 -15.91 6.31
C LEU A 87 -1.57 -15.67 6.96
N GLN A 88 -1.98 -14.41 7.06
CA GLN A 88 -3.35 -14.05 7.42
C GLN A 88 -4.18 -14.05 6.13
N GLY A 89 -5.00 -15.09 5.97
CA GLY A 89 -5.87 -15.31 4.80
C GLY A 89 -7.03 -14.33 4.69
#